data_AF-A0A946PQB0-F1
#
_entry.id   AF-A0A946PQB0-F1
#
_cell.length_a   1.000
_cell.length_b   1.000
_cell.length_c   1.000
_cell.angle_alpha   90.00
_cell.angle_beta   90.00
_cell.angle_gamma   90.00
#
_symmetry.space_group_name_H-M   'P 1'
#
loop_
_entity.id
_entity.type
_entity.pdbx_description
1 polymer ?
#
loop_
_entity_poly.entity_id
_entity_poly.type
_entity_poly.pdbx_seq_one_letter_code
_entity_poly.pdbx_strand_id
1 'polypeptide(L)'
;MSSLDQIAVSVEGMPNREMVHSILVEIAALLERYLQNGERGEIDLQTLPLTPADRTALERALGQGEVHIQLKVMGESEIVETQFPGVWRVTHKDREGRAVASLIEVTAIPAIVMADATEMARSVGLLKTTEVE
;
A
#
# COMPACT_ATOMS: atom_id res chain seq x y z
N MET A 1 -6.45 38.24 -23.03
CA MET A 1 -5.06 37.97 -23.48
C MET A 1 -4.29 37.56 -22.24
N SER A 2 -3.69 36.39 -22.07
CA SER A 2 -3.62 35.14 -22.82
C SER A 2 -3.38 34.08 -21.74
N SER A 3 -4.09 32.95 -21.83
CA SER A 3 -3.95 31.80 -20.93
C SER A 3 -2.53 31.23 -20.95
N LEU A 4 -1.97 30.99 -19.77
CA LEU A 4 -0.82 30.10 -19.55
C LEU A 4 -1.21 28.96 -18.57
N ASP A 5 -2.48 28.56 -18.62
CA ASP A 5 -2.94 27.32 -18.01
C ASP A 5 -2.39 26.13 -18.80
N GLN A 6 -1.73 25.23 -18.08
CA GLN A 6 -1.68 23.80 -18.35
C GLN A 6 -0.99 23.35 -19.65
N ILE A 7 0.33 23.16 -19.54
CA ILE A 7 0.99 22.07 -20.25
C ILE A 7 1.47 21.08 -19.20
N ALA A 8 0.54 20.31 -18.64
CA ALA A 8 0.91 19.04 -18.04
C ALA A 8 1.39 18.15 -19.20
N VAL A 9 2.71 17.97 -19.32
CA VAL A 9 3.28 17.01 -20.25
C VAL A 9 2.92 15.62 -19.74
N SER A 10 1.78 15.09 -20.19
CA SER A 10 1.46 13.68 -20.05
C SER A 10 2.43 12.92 -20.94
N VAL A 11 3.50 12.40 -20.35
CA VAL A 11 4.32 11.37 -20.98
C VAL A 11 3.48 10.10 -20.97
N GLU A 12 2.56 9.97 -21.93
CA GLU A 12 1.97 8.67 -22.31
C GLU A 12 3.02 7.90 -23.11
N GLY A 13 4.13 7.56 -22.45
CA GLY A 13 5.11 6.62 -22.95
C GLY A 13 4.64 5.19 -22.72
N MET A 14 5.13 4.25 -23.54
CA MET A 14 4.98 2.83 -23.22
C MET A 14 5.69 2.53 -21.89
N PRO A 15 5.13 1.66 -21.04
CA PRO A 15 5.77 1.32 -19.78
C PRO A 15 7.14 0.68 -20.01
N ASN A 16 8.11 1.04 -19.18
CA ASN A 16 9.37 0.34 -19.04
C ASN A 16 9.11 -1.03 -18.40
N ARG A 17 8.91 -2.03 -19.27
CA ARG A 17 8.59 -3.40 -18.86
C ARG A 17 9.68 -4.04 -18.01
N GLU A 18 10.94 -3.68 -18.21
CA GLU A 18 12.06 -4.22 -17.43
C GLU A 18 12.01 -3.73 -15.98
N MET A 19 11.67 -2.45 -15.78
CA MET A 19 11.49 -1.88 -14.44
C MET A 19 10.34 -2.56 -13.70
N VAL A 20 9.18 -2.67 -14.34
CA VAL A 20 8.02 -3.35 -13.75
C VAL A 20 8.34 -4.82 -13.43
N HIS A 21 9.00 -5.52 -14.34
CA HIS A 21 9.42 -6.90 -14.12
C HIS A 21 10.39 -7.03 -12.94
N SER A 22 11.35 -6.11 -12.81
CA SER A 22 12.31 -6.10 -11.72
C SER A 22 11.62 -5.96 -10.36
N ILE A 23 10.59 -5.12 -10.27
CA ILE A 23 9.78 -4.97 -9.04
C ILE A 23 9.02 -6.26 -8.72
N LEU A 24 8.44 -6.92 -9.73
CA LEU A 24 7.74 -8.20 -9.51
C LEU A 24 8.69 -9.30 -9.02
N VAL A 25 9.92 -9.35 -9.55
CA VAL A 25 10.96 -10.27 -9.09
C VAL A 25 11.37 -9.97 -7.65
N GLU A 26 11.52 -8.70 -7.30
CA GLU A 26 11.83 -8.29 -5.92
C GLU A 26 10.71 -8.69 -4.96
N ILE A 27 9.44 -8.46 -5.32
CA ILE A 27 8.29 -8.90 -4.51
C ILE A 27 8.32 -10.41 -4.29
N ALA A 28 8.62 -11.20 -5.33
CA ALA A 28 8.73 -12.66 -5.21
C ALA A 28 9.85 -13.05 -4.24
N ALA A 29 11.02 -12.41 -4.32
CA ALA A 29 12.13 -12.65 -3.41
C ALA A 29 11.80 -12.28 -1.95
N LEU A 30 11.10 -11.16 -1.74
CA LEU A 30 10.60 -10.77 -0.42
C LEU A 30 9.60 -11.79 0.14
N LEU A 31 8.73 -12.34 -0.72
CA LEU A 31 7.75 -13.35 -0.32
C LEU A 31 8.43 -14.68 0.04
N GLU A 32 9.43 -15.11 -0.73
CA GLU A 32 10.25 -16.27 -0.41
C GLU A 32 10.93 -16.12 0.95
N ARG A 33 11.51 -14.94 1.24
CA ARG A 33 12.11 -14.65 2.54
C ARG A 33 11.08 -14.68 3.66
N TYR A 34 9.93 -14.04 3.47
CA TYR A 34 8.84 -14.06 4.44
C TYR A 34 8.41 -15.49 4.79
N LEU A 35 8.30 -16.37 3.80
CA LEU A 35 7.94 -17.79 4.02
C LEU A 35 9.05 -18.58 4.72
N GLN A 36 10.32 -18.23 4.53
CA GLN A 36 11.45 -18.93 5.13
C GLN A 36 11.67 -18.57 6.61
N ASN A 37 11.51 -17.30 6.98
CA ASN A 37 11.91 -16.82 8.31
C ASN A 37 10.92 -15.84 8.98
N GLY A 38 9.80 -15.52 8.33
CA GLY A 38 8.79 -14.57 8.83
C GLY A 38 9.19 -13.10 8.72
N GLU A 39 10.29 -12.78 8.04
CA GLU A 39 10.76 -11.42 7.85
C GLU A 39 9.90 -10.68 6.83
N ARG A 40 9.31 -9.56 7.26
CA ARG A 40 8.45 -8.73 6.41
C ARG A 40 9.30 -7.97 5.39
N GLY A 41 8.75 -7.79 4.20
CA GLY A 41 9.37 -7.00 3.13
C GLY A 41 8.56 -5.74 2.83
N GLU A 42 9.23 -4.71 2.35
CA GLU A 42 8.60 -3.47 1.90
C GLU A 42 9.33 -2.88 0.71
N ILE A 43 8.58 -2.33 -0.26
CA ILE A 43 9.11 -1.56 -1.39
C ILE A 43 8.38 -0.22 -1.43
N ASP A 44 9.10 0.87 -1.21
CA ASP A 44 8.56 2.22 -1.38
C ASP A 44 8.57 2.63 -2.86
N LEU A 45 7.39 2.61 -3.49
CA LEU A 45 7.23 2.94 -4.91
C LEU A 45 7.44 4.44 -5.21
N GLN A 46 7.48 5.32 -4.22
CA GLN A 46 7.77 6.75 -4.44
C GLN A 46 9.27 7.01 -4.57
N THR A 47 10.12 6.16 -3.99
CA THR A 47 11.58 6.28 -4.10
C THR A 47 12.13 5.77 -5.43
N LEU A 48 11.36 4.94 -6.14
CA LEU A 48 11.74 4.37 -7.42
C LEU A 48 11.45 5.36 -8.57
N PRO A 49 12.31 5.42 -9.61
CA PRO A 49 12.12 6.30 -10.77
C PRO A 49 11.05 5.75 -11.73
N LEU A 50 9.81 5.64 -11.26
CA LEU A 50 8.67 5.09 -12.01
C LEU A 50 7.90 6.20 -12.73
N THR A 51 7.72 6.01 -14.04
CA THR A 51 6.79 6.83 -14.82
C THR A 51 5.33 6.47 -14.45
N PRO A 52 4.36 7.35 -14.76
CA PRO A 52 2.95 7.01 -14.58
C PRO A 52 2.53 5.72 -15.31
N ALA A 53 3.07 5.48 -16.51
CA ALA A 53 2.80 4.27 -17.28
C ALA A 53 3.34 3.01 -16.56
N ASP A 54 4.51 3.10 -15.91
CA ASP A 54 5.07 2.00 -15.12
C ASP A 54 4.20 1.68 -13.91
N ARG A 55 3.71 2.72 -13.21
CA ARG A 55 2.80 2.56 -12.06
C ARG A 55 1.52 1.86 -12.48
N THR A 56 0.87 2.33 -13.55
CA THR A 56 -0.34 1.69 -14.07
C THR A 56 -0.07 0.26 -14.56
N ALA A 57 1.07 -0.01 -15.18
CA ALA A 57 1.43 -1.36 -15.60
C ALA A 57 1.67 -2.29 -14.40
N LEU A 58 2.33 -1.80 -13.35
CA LEU A 58 2.54 -2.53 -12.11
C LEU A 58 1.21 -2.80 -11.38
N GLU A 59 0.34 -1.81 -11.25
CA GLU A 59 -0.99 -1.95 -10.66
C GLU A 59 -1.82 -3.01 -11.40
N ARG A 60 -1.79 -3.00 -12.73
CA ARG A 60 -2.47 -4.03 -13.55
C ARG A 60 -1.87 -5.42 -13.37
N ALA A 61 -0.55 -5.51 -13.25
CA ALA A 61 0.14 -6.78 -13.06
C ALA A 61 -0.11 -7.38 -11.67
N LEU A 62 -0.17 -6.55 -10.64
CA LEU A 62 -0.49 -6.96 -9.27
C LEU A 62 -1.99 -7.25 -9.11
N GLY A 63 -2.85 -6.54 -9.83
CA GLY A 63 -4.30 -6.71 -9.72
C GLY A 63 -4.81 -6.41 -8.31
N GLN A 64 -6.03 -6.86 -8.04
CA GLN A 64 -6.69 -6.71 -6.75
C GLN A 64 -7.14 -8.08 -6.26
N GLY A 65 -6.86 -8.36 -4.99
CA GLY A 65 -7.27 -9.55 -4.28
C GLY A 65 -8.59 -9.36 -3.54
N GLU A 66 -8.75 -10.11 -2.46
CA GLU A 66 -10.02 -10.23 -1.76
C GLU A 66 -10.19 -9.17 -0.66
N VAL A 67 -9.08 -8.72 -0.07
CA VAL A 67 -9.11 -7.87 1.12
C VAL A 67 -8.84 -6.41 0.77
N HIS A 68 -9.72 -5.53 1.25
CA HIS A 68 -9.55 -4.08 1.20
C HIS A 68 -9.89 -3.49 2.58
N ILE A 69 -8.94 -2.75 3.14
CA ILE A 69 -9.04 -2.12 4.45
C ILE A 69 -8.87 -0.61 4.27
N GLN A 70 -9.76 0.14 4.91
CA GLN A 70 -9.66 1.60 5.02
C GLN A 70 -9.42 1.97 6.48
N LEU A 71 -8.32 2.66 6.74
CA LEU A 71 -7.95 3.16 8.05
C LEU A 71 -8.04 4.68 8.09
N LYS A 72 -8.75 5.22 9.09
CA LYS A 72 -8.87 6.66 9.32
C LYS A 72 -8.07 7.06 10.55
N VAL A 73 -6.75 7.09 10.42
CA VAL A 73 -5.80 7.44 11.49
C VAL A 73 -4.96 8.61 11.01
N MET A 74 -5.21 9.82 11.55
CA MET A 74 -4.49 11.06 11.21
C MET A 74 -4.43 11.39 9.70
N GLY A 75 -5.38 10.87 8.93
CA GLY A 75 -5.43 10.82 7.48
C GLY A 75 -6.22 9.58 7.05
N GLU A 76 -6.36 9.34 5.75
CA GLU A 76 -6.95 8.08 5.24
C GLU A 76 -5.83 7.19 4.69
N SER A 77 -5.73 5.96 5.15
CA SER A 77 -4.85 4.95 4.57
C SER A 77 -5.69 3.86 3.93
N GLU A 78 -5.31 3.50 2.73
CA GLU A 78 -5.93 2.43 1.94
C GLU A 78 -4.96 1.27 1.86
N ILE A 79 -5.40 0.09 2.28
CA ILE A 79 -4.61 -1.13 2.27
C ILE A 79 -5.37 -2.17 1.46
N VAL A 80 -4.77 -2.63 0.37
CA VAL A 80 -5.43 -3.52 -0.58
C VAL A 80 -4.53 -4.72 -0.82
N GLU A 81 -5.06 -5.92 -0.61
CA GLU A 81 -4.38 -7.14 -1.03
C GLU A 81 -4.36 -7.20 -2.55
N THR A 82 -3.24 -7.61 -3.13
CA THR A 82 -3.14 -7.82 -4.58
C THR A 82 -3.74 -9.18 -4.96
N GLN A 83 -3.77 -9.54 -6.24
CA GLN A 83 -4.20 -10.89 -6.64
C GLN A 83 -3.26 -12.00 -6.12
N PHE A 84 -2.09 -11.61 -5.59
CA PHE A 84 -1.11 -12.49 -4.97
C PHE A 84 -1.23 -12.39 -3.45
N PRO A 85 -1.71 -13.45 -2.76
CA PRO A 85 -1.88 -13.43 -1.32
C PRO A 85 -0.57 -13.15 -0.58
N GLY A 86 -0.65 -12.33 0.47
CA GLY A 86 0.51 -11.90 1.23
C GLY A 86 1.30 -10.74 0.61
N VAL A 87 0.85 -10.21 -0.54
CA VAL A 87 1.38 -8.98 -1.15
C VAL A 87 0.31 -7.91 -1.09
N TRP A 88 0.65 -6.77 -0.49
CA TRP A 88 -0.28 -5.70 -0.15
C TRP A 88 0.17 -4.37 -0.73
N ARG A 89 -0.75 -3.60 -1.29
CA ARG A 89 -0.54 -2.18 -1.57
C ARG A 89 -1.01 -1.37 -0.38
N VAL A 90 -0.11 -0.58 0.20
CA VAL A 90 -0.40 0.34 1.30
C VAL A 90 -0.24 1.76 0.79
N THR A 91 -1.32 2.54 0.80
CA THR A 91 -1.34 3.91 0.30
C THR A 91 -1.79 4.84 1.40
N HIS A 92 -0.91 5.73 1.84
CA HIS A 92 -1.24 6.78 2.79
C HIS A 92 -1.70 8.01 2.03
N LYS A 93 -2.85 8.58 2.42
CA LYS A 93 -3.41 9.80 1.86
C LYS A 93 -3.37 10.93 2.87
N ASP A 94 -3.13 12.14 2.39
CA ASP A 94 -3.31 13.35 3.19
C ASP A 94 -4.80 13.65 3.45
N ARG A 95 -5.07 14.76 4.15
CA ARG A 95 -6.44 15.22 4.44
C ARG A 95 -7.25 15.61 3.19
N GLU A 96 -6.59 15.83 2.07
CA GLU A 96 -7.21 16.16 0.77
C GLU A 96 -7.38 14.93 -0.12
N GLY A 97 -7.01 13.73 0.38
CA GLY A 97 -7.15 12.46 -0.34
C GLY A 97 -6.01 12.18 -1.32
N ARG A 98 -4.95 12.98 -1.34
CA ARG A 98 -3.79 12.77 -2.22
C ARG A 98 -2.86 11.73 -1.62
N ALA A 99 -2.41 10.79 -2.44
CA ALA A 99 -1.43 9.79 -2.01
C ALA A 99 -0.09 10.46 -1.68
N VAL A 100 0.30 10.42 -0.40
CA VAL A 100 1.58 10.95 0.10
C VAL A 100 2.64 9.88 0.26
N ALA A 101 2.23 8.60 0.34
CA ALA A 101 3.13 7.46 0.27
C ALA A 101 2.39 6.27 -0.37
N SER A 102 3.13 5.42 -1.09
CA SER A 102 2.60 4.22 -1.72
C SER A 102 3.64 3.11 -1.67
N LEU A 103 3.34 2.07 -0.92
CA LEU A 103 4.25 0.97 -0.62
C LEU A 103 3.66 -0.35 -1.08
N ILE A 104 4.53 -1.30 -1.42
CA ILE A 104 4.19 -2.71 -1.46
C ILE A 104 4.73 -3.35 -0.19
N GLU A 105 3.86 -3.88 0.66
CA GLU A 105 4.23 -4.66 1.83
C GLU A 105 4.06 -6.16 1.52
N VAL A 106 5.04 -6.97 1.96
CA VAL A 106 5.01 -8.43 1.86
C VAL A 106 4.96 -9.03 3.25
N THR A 107 3.80 -9.56 3.62
CA THR A 107 3.46 -10.04 4.97
C THR A 107 2.09 -10.73 4.95
N ALA A 108 1.78 -11.57 5.96
CA ALA A 108 0.43 -12.12 6.11
C ALA A 108 -0.61 -11.03 6.40
N ILE A 109 -0.28 -10.06 7.26
CA ILE A 109 -1.15 -8.90 7.57
C ILE A 109 -0.25 -7.65 7.71
N PRO A 110 -0.57 -6.55 7.00
CA PRO A 110 0.16 -5.28 7.10
C PRO A 110 0.27 -4.76 8.52
N ALA A 111 1.43 -4.20 8.87
CA ALA A 111 1.72 -3.83 10.26
C ALA A 111 0.73 -2.79 10.80
N ILE A 112 0.32 -1.83 9.95
CA ILE A 112 -0.62 -0.76 10.29
C ILE A 112 -2.02 -1.26 10.65
N VAL A 113 -2.39 -2.48 10.23
CA VAL A 113 -3.70 -3.08 10.53
C VAL A 113 -3.73 -3.70 11.92
N MET A 114 -2.58 -4.09 12.47
CA MET A 114 -2.52 -4.79 13.74
C MET A 114 -2.82 -3.84 14.90
N ALA A 115 -3.74 -4.23 15.77
CA ALA A 115 -4.04 -3.49 16.99
C ALA A 115 -2.85 -3.54 17.95
N ASP A 116 -2.57 -2.41 18.62
CA ASP A 116 -1.53 -2.35 19.64
C ASP A 116 -1.95 -3.13 20.89
N ALA A 117 -1.00 -3.87 21.47
CA ALA A 117 -1.27 -4.72 22.64
C ALA A 117 -1.68 -3.90 23.88
N THR A 118 -1.18 -2.67 24.02
CA THR A 118 -1.53 -1.75 25.12
C THR A 118 -2.97 -1.25 24.96
N GLU A 119 -3.37 -0.91 23.73
CA GLU A 119 -4.74 -0.50 23.41
C GLU A 119 -5.74 -1.65 23.63
N MET A 120 -5.38 -2.87 23.24
CA MET A 120 -6.18 -4.06 23.53
C MET A 120 -6.30 -4.31 25.04
N ALA A 121 -5.21 -4.20 25.80
CA ALA A 121 -5.23 -4.35 27.25
C ALA A 121 -6.12 -3.30 27.94
N ARG A 122 -6.08 -2.04 27.46
CA ARG A 122 -6.97 -0.97 27.92
C ARG A 122 -8.45 -1.33 27.67
N SER A 123 -8.74 -1.91 26.52
CA SER A 123 -10.11 -2.28 26.12
C SER A 123 -10.73 -3.30 27.09
N VAL A 124 -9.95 -4.19 27.68
CA VAL A 124 -10.43 -5.15 28.71
C VAL A 124 -11.05 -4.43 29.91
N GLY A 125 -10.45 -3.32 30.35
CA GLY A 125 -10.99 -2.51 31.45
C GLY A 125 -12.30 -1.82 31.08
N LEU A 126 -12.31 -1.17 29.91
CA LEU A 126 -13.47 -0.44 29.40
C LEU A 126 -14.69 -1.34 29.21
N LEU A 127 -14.51 -2.52 28.63
CA LEU A 127 -15.60 -3.48 28.38
C LEU A 127 -16.25 -3.97 29.68
N LYS A 128 -15.48 -4.13 30.76
CA LYS A 128 -16.02 -4.58 32.06
C LYS A 128 -16.88 -3.52 32.76
N THR A 129 -16.66 -2.25 32.44
CA THR A 129 -17.39 -1.12 33.03
C THR A 129 -18.41 -0.52 32.05
N THR A 130 -18.55 -1.11 30.86
CA THR A 130 -19.54 -0.67 29.88
C THR A 130 -20.90 -1.18 30.34
N GLU A 131 -21.80 -0.26 30.67
CA GLU A 131 -23.19 -0.60 30.97
C GLU A 131 -23.91 -0.92 29.65
N VAL A 132 -24.72 -1.98 29.67
CA VAL A 132 -25.58 -2.37 28.55
C VAL A 132 -26.98 -1.89 28.89
N GLU A 133 -27.51 -0.95 28.11
CA GLU A 133 -28.93 -0.54 28.17
C GLU A 133 -29.86 -1.62 27.60
#